data_AF-A0AAN8A4J0-F1
#
_entry.id   AF-A0AAN8A4J0-F1
#
_cell.length_a   1.000
_cell.length_b   1.000
_cell.length_c   1.000
_cell.angle_alpha   90.00
_cell.angle_beta   90.00
_cell.angle_gamma   90.00
#
_symmetry.space_group_name_H-M   'P 1'
#
loop_
_entity.id
_entity.type
_entity.pdbx_description
1 polymer ?
#
loop_
_entity_poly.entity_id
_entity_poly.type
_entity_poly.pdbx_seq_one_letter_code
_entity_poly.pdbx_strand_id
1 'polypeptide(L)'
;MRDDHTGAILVARIMRGGAADRSGLIHVGDELKEVNGIPVEDKKPEEIIRILAQSQGAITFKVVPAVKEEAPSKEPKVFMKALFDYDPKDDKAIPCREAGLAFKRGDILQVMSQDDATWWQAKHEGDANPRAGLIPSKQFQERRFALRRPVATLPLQKTLSRRSCKHTLQAVLQSR
;
A
#
# COMPACT_ATOMS: atom_id res chain seq x y z
N MET A 1 -15.61 0.32 -0.46
CA MET A 1 -15.69 -0.17 -1.85
C MET A 1 -17.13 -0.55 -2.10
N ARG A 2 -17.68 -0.32 -3.28
CA ARG A 2 -19.00 -0.85 -3.62
C ARG A 2 -18.79 -2.25 -4.22
N ASP A 3 -19.51 -3.24 -3.73
CA ASP A 3 -19.54 -4.56 -4.32
C ASP A 3 -20.39 -4.53 -5.61
N ASP A 4 -19.84 -4.99 -6.72
CA ASP A 4 -20.47 -4.86 -8.04
C ASP A 4 -21.69 -5.77 -8.22
N HIS A 5 -21.81 -6.85 -7.44
CA HIS A 5 -22.89 -7.82 -7.56
C HIS A 5 -24.09 -7.47 -6.67
N THR A 6 -23.81 -7.07 -5.44
CA THR A 6 -24.81 -6.80 -4.41
C THR A 6 -25.11 -5.30 -4.25
N GLY A 7 -24.23 -4.44 -4.74
CA GLY A 7 -24.31 -2.99 -4.52
C GLY A 7 -23.91 -2.55 -3.11
N ALA A 8 -23.52 -3.49 -2.24
CA ALA A 8 -23.18 -3.27 -0.84
C ALA A 8 -21.92 -2.40 -0.67
N ILE A 9 -21.86 -1.60 0.40
CA ILE A 9 -20.67 -0.81 0.73
C ILE A 9 -19.80 -1.57 1.72
N LEU A 10 -18.69 -2.11 1.24
CA LEU A 10 -17.77 -2.92 2.04
C LEU A 10 -16.54 -2.13 2.49
N VAL A 11 -16.09 -2.39 3.72
CA VAL A 11 -14.81 -1.90 4.23
C VAL A 11 -13.68 -2.63 3.51
N ALA A 12 -12.98 -1.93 2.61
CA ALA A 12 -11.90 -2.54 1.83
C ALA A 12 -10.54 -2.52 2.52
N ARG A 13 -10.30 -1.53 3.40
CA ARG A 13 -9.01 -1.36 4.09
C ARG A 13 -9.20 -0.57 5.38
N ILE A 14 -8.45 -0.96 6.41
CA ILE A 14 -8.29 -0.20 7.64
C ILE A 14 -6.87 0.35 7.72
N MET A 15 -6.74 1.66 7.95
CA MET A 15 -5.44 2.30 8.13
C MET A 15 -4.90 2.05 9.54
N ARG A 16 -3.74 1.40 9.64
CA ARG A 16 -3.06 1.08 10.90
C ARG A 16 -2.78 2.34 11.72
N GLY A 17 -3.02 2.25 13.01
CA GLY A 17 -2.93 3.35 13.96
C GLY A 17 -3.96 4.46 13.74
N GLY A 18 -4.93 4.29 12.83
CA GLY A 18 -6.09 5.17 12.66
C GLY A 18 -7.19 4.93 13.69
N ALA A 19 -8.24 5.75 13.69
CA ALA A 19 -9.33 5.63 14.67
C ALA A 19 -10.05 4.28 14.60
N ALA A 20 -10.34 3.78 13.39
CA ALA A 20 -11.01 2.48 13.19
C ALA A 20 -10.13 1.31 13.68
N ASP A 21 -8.85 1.27 13.30
CA ASP A 21 -7.89 0.26 13.75
C ASP A 21 -7.78 0.22 15.29
N ARG A 22 -7.63 1.39 15.92
CA ARG A 22 -7.54 1.48 17.39
C ARG A 22 -8.83 1.11 18.12
N SER A 23 -9.99 1.29 17.47
CA SER A 23 -11.26 0.87 18.07
C SER A 23 -11.40 -0.64 18.12
N GLY A 24 -10.84 -1.36 17.12
CA GLY A 24 -11.05 -2.80 16.95
C GLY A 24 -12.51 -3.19 16.68
N LEU A 25 -13.40 -2.24 16.39
CA LEU A 25 -14.83 -2.48 16.18
C LEU A 25 -15.20 -2.69 14.71
N ILE A 26 -14.35 -2.22 13.80
CA ILE A 26 -14.58 -2.28 12.35
C ILE A 26 -13.44 -3.05 11.70
N HIS A 27 -13.81 -4.02 10.87
CA HIS A 27 -12.90 -4.92 10.20
C HIS A 27 -13.02 -4.81 8.68
N VAL A 28 -11.96 -5.23 7.98
CA VAL A 28 -12.02 -5.38 6.53
C VAL A 28 -13.05 -6.46 6.18
N GLY A 29 -13.92 -6.14 5.23
CA GLY A 29 -15.04 -6.98 4.80
C GLY A 29 -16.38 -6.59 5.42
N ASP A 30 -16.40 -5.83 6.52
CA ASP A 30 -17.65 -5.39 7.13
C ASP A 30 -18.50 -4.61 6.12
N GLU A 31 -19.80 -4.89 6.11
CA GLU A 31 -20.75 -4.17 5.27
C GLU A 31 -21.31 -2.97 6.04
N LEU A 32 -21.12 -1.77 5.50
CA LEU A 32 -21.66 -0.54 6.05
C LEU A 32 -23.13 -0.37 5.63
N LYS A 33 -24.03 -0.25 6.61
CA LYS A 33 -25.47 -0.01 6.38
C LYS A 33 -25.86 1.44 6.66
N GLU A 34 -25.31 2.06 7.71
CA GLU A 34 -25.63 3.45 8.09
C GLU A 34 -24.40 4.21 8.61
N VAL A 35 -24.37 5.53 8.39
CA VAL A 35 -23.42 6.49 8.98
C VAL A 35 -24.20 7.59 9.66
N ASN A 36 -24.04 7.77 10.97
CA ASN A 36 -24.78 8.75 11.77
C ASN A 36 -26.31 8.68 11.57
N GLY A 37 -26.84 7.46 11.46
CA GLY A 37 -28.26 7.19 11.20
C GLY A 37 -28.72 7.39 9.76
N ILE A 38 -27.82 7.77 8.84
CA ILE A 38 -28.13 7.93 7.41
C ILE A 38 -27.82 6.61 6.69
N PRO A 39 -28.80 5.95 6.04
CA PRO A 39 -28.58 4.75 5.25
C PRO A 39 -27.64 4.99 4.06
N VAL A 40 -26.80 4.00 3.74
CA VAL A 40 -25.80 4.12 2.65
C VAL A 40 -26.06 3.23 1.43
N GLU A 41 -27.08 2.37 1.45
CA GLU A 41 -27.39 1.41 0.36
C GLU A 41 -27.57 2.08 -1.02
N ASP A 42 -28.29 3.19 -1.04
CA ASP A 42 -28.54 3.97 -2.27
C ASP A 42 -27.50 5.06 -2.53
N LYS A 43 -26.43 5.13 -1.72
CA LYS A 43 -25.43 6.21 -1.80
C LYS A 43 -24.20 5.78 -2.56
N LYS A 44 -23.69 6.70 -3.38
CA LYS A 44 -22.35 6.51 -3.98
C LYS A 44 -21.27 6.73 -2.93
N PRO A 45 -20.09 6.08 -3.05
CA PRO A 45 -18.96 6.28 -2.14
C PRO A 45 -18.61 7.76 -1.91
N GLU A 46 -18.71 8.60 -2.95
CA GLU A 46 -18.42 10.03 -2.88
C GLU A 46 -19.39 10.78 -1.94
N GLU A 47 -20.65 10.37 -1.87
CA GLU A 47 -21.63 10.94 -0.94
C GLU A 47 -21.32 10.54 0.51
N ILE A 48 -20.94 9.28 0.72
CA ILE A 48 -20.55 8.78 2.04
C ILE A 48 -19.31 9.52 2.55
N ILE A 49 -18.32 9.77 1.68
CA ILE A 49 -17.14 10.57 1.99
C ILE A 49 -17.55 11.98 2.45
N ARG A 50 -18.52 12.61 1.78
CA ARG A 50 -19.02 13.95 2.18
C ARG A 50 -19.70 13.92 3.55
N ILE A 51 -20.54 12.92 3.81
CA ILE A 51 -21.18 12.75 5.13
C ILE A 51 -20.12 12.63 6.23
N LEU A 52 -19.09 11.80 6.01
CA LEU A 52 -17.98 11.64 6.95
C LEU A 52 -17.19 12.93 7.14
N ALA A 53 -16.89 13.65 6.06
CA ALA A 53 -16.12 14.90 6.10
C ALA A 53 -16.86 16.05 6.83
N GLN A 54 -18.19 16.04 6.79
CA GLN A 54 -19.04 17.03 7.47
C GLN A 54 -19.36 16.65 8.92
N SER A 55 -19.07 15.40 9.31
CA SER A 55 -19.33 14.91 10.66
C SER A 55 -18.38 15.54 11.67
N GLN A 56 -18.90 15.96 12.82
CA GLN A 56 -18.12 16.47 13.94
C GLN A 56 -18.31 15.58 15.17
N GLY A 57 -17.23 15.35 15.91
CA GLY A 57 -17.27 14.52 17.11
C GLY A 57 -17.34 13.03 16.80
N ALA A 58 -18.16 12.29 17.55
CA ALA A 58 -18.30 10.84 17.40
C ALA A 58 -19.06 10.50 16.12
N ILE A 59 -18.52 9.55 15.34
CA ILE A 59 -19.19 8.99 14.16
C ILE A 59 -19.72 7.62 14.55
N THR A 60 -21.00 7.38 14.32
CA THR A 60 -21.64 6.09 14.55
C THR A 60 -21.82 5.33 13.24
N PHE A 61 -21.50 4.04 13.26
CA PHE A 61 -21.68 3.14 12.14
C PHE A 61 -22.62 2.01 12.52
N LYS A 62 -23.52 1.66 11.62
CA LYS A 62 -24.23 0.39 11.66
C LYS A 62 -23.63 -0.50 10.58
N VAL A 63 -23.11 -1.65 11.01
CA VAL A 63 -22.43 -2.60 10.12
C VAL A 63 -23.01 -3.99 10.26
N VAL A 64 -22.92 -4.77 9.18
CA VAL A 64 -23.03 -6.23 9.23
C VAL A 64 -21.60 -6.77 9.26
N PRO A 65 -21.18 -7.45 10.35
CA PRO A 65 -19.83 -7.97 10.45
C PRO A 65 -19.53 -8.98 9.36
N ALA A 66 -18.32 -8.93 8.78
CA ALA A 66 -17.83 -10.03 7.97
C ALA A 66 -17.58 -11.25 8.85
N VAL A 67 -17.97 -12.43 8.38
CA VAL A 67 -17.62 -13.69 9.04
C VAL A 67 -16.12 -13.90 8.87
N LYS A 68 -15.35 -13.58 9.91
CA LYS A 68 -13.94 -13.91 9.99
C LYS A 68 -13.58 -14.40 11.38
N GLU A 69 -13.08 -15.64 11.44
CA GLU A 69 -12.29 -16.16 12.55
C GLU A 69 -10.82 -15.86 12.26
N GLU A 70 -10.31 -14.72 12.72
CA GLU A 70 -8.87 -14.49 12.75
C GLU A 70 -8.46 -14.10 14.16
N ALA A 71 -7.71 -14.99 14.82
CA ALA A 71 -7.07 -14.69 16.09
C ALA A 71 -5.94 -13.67 15.86
N PRO A 72 -5.76 -12.68 16.75
CA PRO A 72 -4.69 -11.72 16.60
C PRO A 72 -3.32 -12.40 16.71
N SER A 73 -2.61 -12.53 15.58
CA SER A 73 -1.22 -12.96 15.55
C SER A 73 -0.32 -11.75 15.81
N LYS A 74 0.66 -11.90 16.71
CA LYS A 74 1.70 -10.89 16.91
C LYS A 74 2.75 -11.05 15.81
N GLU A 75 2.56 -10.36 14.71
CA GLU A 75 3.57 -10.33 13.65
C GLU A 75 4.85 -9.60 14.11
N PRO A 76 6.04 -10.06 13.68
CA PRO A 76 7.28 -9.38 13.98
C PRO A 76 7.31 -7.99 13.35
N LYS A 77 7.94 -7.02 14.03
CA LYS A 77 8.16 -5.68 13.46
C LYS A 77 9.15 -5.78 12.29
N VAL A 78 8.73 -5.29 11.14
CA VAL A 78 9.58 -5.21 9.93
C VAL A 78 10.00 -3.76 9.71
N PHE A 79 11.29 -3.55 9.46
CA PHE A 79 11.87 -2.25 9.14
C PHE A 79 12.56 -2.31 7.79
N MET A 80 12.47 -1.22 7.03
CA MET A 80 13.07 -1.11 5.70
C MET A 80 13.79 0.21 5.55
N LYS A 81 14.92 0.19 4.83
CA LYS A 81 15.64 1.40 4.43
C LYS A 81 15.25 1.78 2.99
N ALA A 82 14.80 3.00 2.79
CA ALA A 82 14.44 3.50 1.48
C ALA A 82 15.69 3.66 0.58
N LEU A 83 15.65 3.10 -0.62
CA LEU A 83 16.74 3.16 -1.62
C LEU A 83 16.44 4.13 -2.76
N PHE A 84 15.37 4.91 -2.65
CA PHE A 84 14.94 5.91 -3.62
C PHE A 84 14.01 6.91 -2.92
N ASP A 85 13.72 8.01 -3.61
CA ASP A 85 12.77 9.02 -3.14
C ASP A 85 11.37 8.70 -3.66
N TYR A 86 10.36 8.92 -2.83
CA TYR A 86 8.96 8.75 -3.20
C TYR A 86 8.13 9.97 -2.77
N ASP A 87 7.46 10.58 -3.73
CA ASP A 87 6.43 11.60 -3.50
C ASP A 87 5.05 11.06 -3.94
N PRO A 88 4.11 10.84 -2.99
CA PRO A 88 2.75 10.42 -3.31
C PRO A 88 2.00 11.36 -4.24
N LYS A 89 2.37 12.65 -4.29
CA LYS A 89 1.71 13.66 -5.15
C LYS A 89 1.97 13.38 -6.63
N ASP A 90 3.14 12.83 -6.95
CA ASP A 90 3.55 12.49 -8.32
C ASP A 90 3.04 11.11 -8.77
N ASP A 91 2.59 10.26 -7.83
CA ASP A 91 2.08 8.94 -8.13
C ASP A 91 0.61 8.99 -8.55
N LYS A 92 0.33 8.62 -9.80
CA LYS A 92 -1.04 8.57 -10.34
C LYS A 92 -1.80 7.31 -9.96
N ALA A 93 -1.11 6.27 -9.50
CA ALA A 93 -1.72 4.98 -9.19
C ALA A 93 -2.00 4.79 -7.69
N ILE A 94 -1.64 5.76 -6.84
CA ILE A 94 -2.02 5.73 -5.43
C ILE A 94 -3.54 5.93 -5.30
N PRO A 95 -4.25 5.10 -4.50
CA PRO A 95 -5.71 5.18 -4.40
C PRO A 95 -6.18 6.48 -3.71
N CYS A 96 -5.38 7.02 -2.79
CA CYS A 96 -5.65 8.27 -2.10
C CYS A 96 -4.32 8.98 -1.81
N ARG A 97 -4.05 10.10 -2.49
CA ARG A 97 -2.77 10.84 -2.37
C ARG A 97 -2.51 11.32 -0.95
N GLU A 98 -3.55 11.78 -0.25
CA GLU A 98 -3.47 12.27 1.12
C GLU A 98 -3.09 11.17 2.13
N ALA A 99 -3.37 9.92 1.79
CA ALA A 99 -2.97 8.78 2.60
C ALA A 99 -1.53 8.32 2.33
N GLY A 100 -0.84 8.88 1.35
CA GLY A 100 0.52 8.47 0.98
C GLY A 100 1.57 8.92 1.99
N LEU A 101 2.54 8.05 2.26
CA LEU A 101 3.72 8.39 3.06
C LEU A 101 4.87 8.77 2.12
N ALA A 102 5.23 10.05 2.09
CA ALA A 102 6.44 10.49 1.40
C ALA A 102 7.70 10.04 2.17
N PHE A 103 8.74 9.68 1.43
CA PHE A 103 10.04 9.32 2.00
C PHE A 103 11.18 9.66 1.04
N LYS A 104 12.38 9.79 1.60
CA LYS A 104 13.64 10.03 0.90
C LYS A 104 14.55 8.82 1.00
N ARG A 105 15.47 8.72 0.04
CA ARG A 105 16.56 7.74 0.09
C ARG A 105 17.28 7.87 1.44
N GLY A 106 17.40 6.76 2.15
CA GLY A 106 18.07 6.68 3.45
C GLY A 106 17.11 6.57 4.63
N ASP A 107 15.85 7.00 4.48
CA ASP A 107 14.85 6.93 5.54
C ASP A 107 14.62 5.48 5.98
N ILE A 108 14.36 5.30 7.28
CA ILE A 108 13.95 4.01 7.85
C ILE A 108 12.45 4.04 8.09
N LEU A 109 11.76 3.08 7.47
CA LEU A 109 10.32 2.92 7.52
C LEU A 109 9.98 1.66 8.31
N GLN A 110 9.12 1.81 9.30
CA GLN A 110 8.49 0.66 9.96
C GLN A 110 7.28 0.22 9.13
N VAL A 111 7.31 -1.01 8.63
CA VAL A 111 6.18 -1.61 7.91
C VAL A 111 5.15 -2.10 8.94
N MET A 112 3.90 -1.64 8.79
CA MET A 112 2.80 -1.91 9.71
C MET A 112 1.77 -2.90 9.16
N SER A 113 1.65 -3.02 7.83
CA SER A 113 0.83 -4.05 7.18
C SER A 113 1.29 -4.24 5.73
N GLN A 114 1.31 -5.51 5.30
CA GLN A 114 1.64 -5.95 3.93
C GLN A 114 0.45 -6.63 3.24
N ASP A 115 -0.75 -6.51 3.81
CA ASP A 115 -1.96 -7.25 3.38
C ASP A 115 -2.37 -6.92 1.95
N ASP A 116 -2.05 -5.71 1.48
CA ASP A 116 -2.26 -5.30 0.09
C ASP A 116 -1.00 -5.52 -0.74
N ALA A 117 -1.13 -6.27 -1.84
CA ALA A 117 -0.02 -6.60 -2.72
C ALA A 117 0.63 -5.39 -3.42
N THR A 118 -0.07 -4.26 -3.50
CA THR A 118 0.35 -3.05 -4.24
C THR A 118 0.75 -1.92 -3.30
N TRP A 119 0.03 -1.74 -2.20
CA TRP A 119 0.13 -0.58 -1.31
C TRP A 119 0.28 -0.99 0.15
N TRP A 120 1.52 -1.05 0.63
CA TRP A 120 1.80 -1.34 2.03
C TRP A 120 1.52 -0.14 2.92
N GLN A 121 1.27 -0.42 4.19
CA GLN A 121 1.12 0.60 5.22
C GLN A 121 2.40 0.68 6.04
N ALA A 122 2.95 1.88 6.16
CA ALA A 122 4.18 2.12 6.90
C ALA A 122 4.13 3.47 7.62
N LYS A 123 5.09 3.67 8.52
CA LYS A 123 5.38 4.97 9.12
C LYS A 123 6.89 5.18 9.22
N HIS A 124 7.33 6.42 9.43
CA HIS A 124 8.73 6.69 9.74
C HIS A 124 9.09 6.10 11.11
N GLU A 125 10.29 5.51 11.20
CA GLU A 125 10.81 5.05 12.48
C GLU A 125 10.97 6.25 13.43
N GLY A 126 10.49 6.10 14.67
CA GLY A 126 10.53 7.17 15.67
C GLY A 126 9.41 8.21 15.56
N ASP A 127 8.54 8.14 14.54
CA ASP A 127 7.39 9.05 14.45
C ASP A 127 6.40 8.79 15.60
N ALA A 128 6.07 9.88 16.30
CA ALA A 128 5.10 9.91 17.39
C ALA A 128 3.68 9.68 16.88
N ASN A 129 3.38 10.02 15.63
CA ASN A 129 2.10 9.72 15.02
C ASN A 129 1.99 8.21 14.76
N PRO A 130 1.02 7.51 15.38
CA PRO A 130 0.86 6.08 15.16
C PRO A 130 0.23 5.76 13.79
N ARG A 131 -0.36 6.76 13.11
CA ARG A 131 -1.08 6.57 11.86
C ARG A 131 -0.12 6.23 10.72
N ALA A 132 -0.35 5.10 10.07
CA ALA A 132 0.36 4.71 8.88
C ALA A 132 -0.03 5.58 7.66
N GLY A 133 0.91 5.69 6.72
CA GLY A 133 0.63 6.10 5.36
C GLY A 133 0.96 4.99 4.35
N LEU A 134 0.53 5.17 3.11
CA LEU A 134 0.70 4.21 2.03
C LEU A 134 2.06 4.38 1.36
N ILE A 135 2.77 3.27 1.16
CA ILE A 135 3.97 3.18 0.35
C ILE A 135 3.78 2.12 -0.73
N PRO A 136 4.42 2.25 -1.91
CA PRO A 136 4.38 1.19 -2.92
C PRO A 136 5.03 -0.08 -2.37
N SER A 137 4.41 -1.23 -2.60
CA SER A 137 5.00 -2.52 -2.22
C SER A 137 6.29 -2.77 -3.00
N LYS A 138 7.16 -3.62 -2.44
CA LYS A 138 8.41 -4.01 -3.10
C LYS A 138 8.15 -4.55 -4.51
N GLN A 139 7.23 -5.51 -4.64
CA GLN A 139 6.93 -6.14 -5.92
C GLN A 139 6.34 -5.15 -6.93
N PHE A 140 5.43 -4.27 -6.48
CA PHE A 140 4.83 -3.27 -7.34
C PHE A 140 5.87 -2.28 -7.88
N GLN A 141 6.79 -1.86 -7.01
CA GLN A 141 7.87 -0.96 -7.39
C GLN A 141 8.87 -1.64 -8.35
N GLU A 142 9.23 -2.90 -8.11
CA GLU A 142 10.08 -3.69 -9.01
C GLU A 142 9.47 -3.81 -10.42
N ARG A 143 8.16 -4.07 -10.52
CA ARG A 143 7.45 -4.13 -11.81
C ARG A 143 7.51 -2.79 -12.55
N ARG A 144 7.30 -1.67 -11.85
CA ARG A 144 7.41 -0.31 -12.43
C ARG A 144 8.82 -0.03 -12.94
N PHE A 145 9.86 -0.47 -12.23
CA PHE A 145 11.24 -0.33 -12.68
C PHE A 145 11.57 -1.23 -13.88
N ALA A 146 11.08 -2.47 -13.89
CA ALA A 146 11.30 -3.41 -14.99
C ALA A 146 10.69 -2.90 -16.32
N LEU A 147 9.50 -2.30 -16.26
CA LEU A 147 8.84 -1.70 -17.43
C LEU A 147 9.52 -0.40 -17.90
N ARG A 148 10.24 0.30 -17.01
CA ARG A 148 11.01 1.51 -17.33
C ARG A 148 12.39 1.21 -17.93
N ARG A 149 12.86 -0.04 -17.90
CA ARG A 149 14.08 -0.41 -18.63
C ARG A 149 13.78 -0.24 -20.12
N PRO A 150 14.57 0.55 -20.86
CA PRO A 150 14.54 0.46 -22.31
C PRO A 150 14.75 -1.01 -22.67
N VAL A 151 13.96 -1.52 -23.61
CA VAL A 151 14.32 -2.76 -24.31
C VAL A 151 15.75 -2.55 -24.77
N ALA A 152 16.71 -3.26 -24.17
CA ALA A 152 18.06 -3.27 -24.68
C ALA A 152 17.92 -3.74 -26.12
N THR A 153 18.12 -2.84 -27.08
CA THR A 153 18.23 -3.21 -28.48
C THR A 153 19.47 -4.08 -28.54
N LEU A 154 19.27 -5.39 -28.49
CA LEU A 154 20.34 -6.34 -28.75
C LEU A 154 20.90 -5.98 -30.13
N PRO A 155 22.19 -5.63 -30.27
CA PRO A 155 22.79 -5.50 -31.58
C PRO A 155 22.62 -6.84 -32.27
N LEU A 156 21.96 -6.83 -33.43
CA LEU A 156 21.91 -7.99 -34.32
C LEU A 156 23.37 -8.44 -34.55
N GLN A 157 23.72 -9.63 -34.07
CA GLN A 157 25.04 -10.21 -34.24
C GLN A 157 25.32 -10.37 -35.74
N LYS A 158 26.07 -9.43 -36.31
CA LYS A 158 26.81 -9.69 -37.54
C LYS A 158 27.99 -10.58 -37.17
N THR A 159 27.88 -11.83 -37.62
CA THR A 159 28.93 -12.84 -37.64
C THR A 159 30.25 -12.26 -38.14
N LEU A 160 31.30 -12.27 -37.32
CA LEU A 160 32.68 -12.33 -37.79
C LEU A 160 33.54 -13.23 -36.90
N SER A 161 34.43 -13.92 -37.59
CA SER A 161 35.12 -15.15 -37.22
C SER A 161 36.23 -14.98 -36.16
N ARG A 162 36.40 -16.04 -35.37
CA ARG A 162 37.55 -16.43 -34.52
C ARG A 162 38.85 -15.65 -34.72
N ARG A 163 39.41 -15.13 -33.61
CA ARG A 163 40.80 -15.39 -33.14
C ARG A 163 40.99 -14.95 -31.67
N SER A 164 41.82 -15.73 -30.99
CA SER A 164 42.13 -15.78 -29.53
C SER A 164 42.93 -14.58 -29.00
N CYS A 165 42.68 -14.13 -27.75
CA CYS A 165 43.65 -14.08 -26.63
C CYS A 165 43.18 -13.26 -25.40
N LYS A 166 43.19 -13.94 -24.24
CA LYS A 166 43.46 -13.61 -22.81
C LYS A 166 43.28 -12.18 -22.23
N HIS A 167 42.89 -12.17 -20.93
CA HIS A 167 42.89 -11.09 -19.91
C HIS A 167 41.71 -10.10 -20.01
N THR A 168 40.93 -9.71 -18.98
CA THR A 168 40.90 -9.87 -17.51
C THR A 168 39.54 -9.36 -17.04
N LEU A 169 38.76 -10.09 -16.22
CA LEU A 169 37.75 -9.48 -15.33
C LEU A 169 37.52 -10.39 -14.09
N GLN A 170 38.30 -10.13 -13.05
CA GLN A 170 37.92 -10.29 -11.63
C GLN A 170 36.76 -9.30 -11.35
N ALA A 171 35.84 -9.47 -10.40
CA ALA A 171 35.75 -10.37 -9.26
C ALA A 171 34.27 -10.59 -8.87
N VAL A 172 34.10 -11.65 -8.08
CA VAL A 172 32.89 -12.30 -7.61
C VAL A 172 32.25 -11.56 -6.42
N LEU A 173 30.91 -11.62 -6.37
CA LEU A 173 30.08 -11.32 -5.21
C LEU A 173 30.52 -12.13 -3.98
N GLN A 174 30.99 -11.47 -2.93
CA GLN A 174 31.13 -12.11 -1.62
C GLN A 174 29.82 -11.99 -0.83
N SER A 175 29.30 -13.16 -0.47
CA SER A 175 28.53 -13.35 0.76
C SER A 175 28.99 -14.66 1.39
N ARG A 176 29.43 -14.55 2.65
CA ARG A 176 30.01 -15.51 3.59
C ARG A 176 31.53 -15.56 3.63
#